data_AF-A0A7V6YIM9-F1
#
_entry.id   AF-A0A7V6YIM9-F1
#
_cell.length_a   1.000
_cell.length_b   1.000
_cell.length_c   1.000
_cell.angle_alpha   90.00
_cell.angle_beta   90.00
_cell.angle_gamma   90.00
#
_symmetry.space_group_name_H-M   'P 1'
#
loop_
_entity.id
_entity.type
_entity.pdbx_description
1 polymer ?
#
loop_
_entity_poly.entity_id
_entity_poly.type
_entity_poly.pdbx_seq_one_letter_code
_entity_poly.pdbx_strand_id
1 'polypeptide(L)'
;MGLFRKQGLPSLFRLALLLALAAIMVIHPQQIFPAAQRGIEVWWQVVFPGLFPFFVISELMIQLGVVHFLSVFLEPVMRPLFNVPGAGALVVAAGYTSGAPIGGILTSQLHRQELVNREEASRLVAFTNNASPLFMLSSVAVGFLHLPQVGWLL
;
A
#
# COMPACT_ATOMS: atom_id res chain seq x y z
N MET A 1 12.45 25.43 26.98
CA MET A 1 13.63 25.76 26.14
C MET A 1 14.68 24.64 26.27
N GLY A 2 14.38 23.43 25.77
CA GLY A 2 15.16 22.20 26.06
C GLY A 2 15.35 21.25 24.87
N LEU A 3 14.96 21.63 23.66
CA LEU A 3 15.02 20.76 22.46
C LEU A 3 16.41 20.60 21.82
N PHE A 4 17.42 21.37 22.27
CA PHE A 4 18.73 21.43 21.59
C PHE A 4 19.84 20.61 22.26
N ARG A 5 19.62 19.98 23.42
CA ARG A 5 20.74 19.48 24.26
C ARG A 5 21.19 18.03 23.97
N LYS A 6 20.59 17.33 23.00
CA LYS A 6 21.01 15.97 22.57
C LYS A 6 21.06 15.82 21.04
N GLN A 7 21.58 16.83 20.34
CA GLN A 7 21.79 16.75 18.89
C GLN A 7 23.24 16.32 18.60
N GLY A 8 23.44 15.03 18.33
CA GLY A 8 24.72 14.52 17.83
C GLY A 8 24.91 14.80 16.33
N LEU A 9 26.13 14.58 15.83
CA LEU A 9 26.52 14.65 14.40
C LEU A 9 25.44 14.19 13.37
N PRO A 10 24.66 13.10 13.59
CA PRO A 10 23.59 12.70 12.66
C PRO A 10 22.38 13.65 12.54
N SER A 11 22.13 14.58 13.47
CA SER A 11 21.08 15.60 13.29
C SER A 11 21.54 16.77 12.42
N LEU A 12 22.81 17.17 12.53
CA LEU A 12 23.40 18.21 11.67
C LEU A 12 23.47 17.74 10.20
N PHE A 13 23.83 16.48 9.97
CA PHE A 13 23.82 15.89 8.62
C PHE A 13 22.41 15.91 8.00
N ARG A 14 21.38 15.49 8.76
CA ARG A 14 19.98 15.53 8.29
C ARG A 14 19.54 16.95 7.95
N LEU A 15 19.92 17.93 8.77
CA LEU A 15 19.62 19.34 8.51
C LEU A 15 20.31 19.83 7.24
N ALA A 16 21.60 19.55 7.08
CA ALA A 16 22.37 19.93 5.89
C ALA A 16 21.77 19.32 4.61
N LEU A 17 21.37 18.04 4.65
CA LEU A 17 20.70 17.37 3.54
C LEU A 17 19.38 18.06 3.17
N LEU A 18 18.54 18.39 4.17
CA LEU A 18 17.28 19.10 3.94
C LEU A 18 17.50 20.48 3.32
N LEU A 19 18.50 21.23 3.81
CA LEU A 19 18.85 22.53 3.24
C LEU A 19 19.39 22.42 1.81
N ALA A 20 20.19 21.41 1.52
CA ALA A 20 20.69 21.15 0.17
C ALA A 20 19.54 20.81 -0.79
N LEU A 21 18.61 19.95 -0.39
CA LEU A 21 17.41 19.64 -1.17
C LEU A 21 16.56 20.90 -1.42
N ALA A 22 16.33 21.71 -0.38
CA ALA A 22 15.59 22.96 -0.52
C ALA A 22 16.30 23.96 -1.46
N ALA A 23 17.63 24.06 -1.39
CA ALA A 23 18.40 24.91 -2.30
C ALA A 23 18.28 24.44 -3.75
N ILE A 24 18.38 23.13 -4.01
CA ILE A 24 18.15 22.55 -5.35
C ILE A 24 16.74 22.90 -5.84
N MET A 25 15.73 22.86 -4.97
CA MET A 25 14.36 23.24 -5.31
C MET A 25 14.23 24.69 -5.77
N VAL A 26 14.94 25.60 -5.12
CA VAL A 26 14.92 27.04 -5.44
C VAL A 26 15.77 27.37 -6.67
N ILE A 27 16.89 26.67 -6.88
CA ILE A 27 17.81 26.93 -8.00
C ILE A 27 17.28 26.36 -9.32
N HIS A 28 16.55 25.24 -9.30
CA HIS A 28 16.06 24.54 -10.50
C HIS A 28 14.53 24.50 -10.65
N PRO A 29 13.80 25.63 -10.54
CA PRO A 29 12.34 25.64 -10.58
C PRO A 29 11.79 25.20 -11.95
N GLN A 30 12.51 25.48 -13.03
CA GLN A 30 12.11 25.10 -14.40
C GLN A 30 12.07 23.59 -14.63
N GLN A 31 12.83 22.81 -13.86
CA GLN A 31 12.82 21.34 -13.95
C GLN A 31 11.82 20.75 -12.97
N ILE A 32 11.73 21.35 -11.78
CA ILE A 32 10.95 20.82 -10.67
C ILE A 32 9.46 21.05 -10.84
N PHE A 33 9.05 22.21 -11.36
CA PHE A 33 7.64 22.51 -11.56
C PHE A 33 6.99 21.56 -12.60
N PRO A 34 7.55 21.34 -13.81
CA PRO A 34 7.00 20.35 -14.74
C PRO A 34 7.07 18.91 -14.22
N ALA A 35 8.13 18.55 -13.47
CA ALA A 35 8.23 17.23 -12.86
C ALA A 35 7.14 16.99 -11.82
N ALA A 36 6.85 17.98 -10.97
CA ALA A 36 5.76 17.92 -10.00
C ALA A 36 4.39 17.83 -10.70
N GLN A 37 4.15 18.63 -11.75
CA GLN A 37 2.92 18.56 -12.55
C GLN A 37 2.73 17.17 -13.15
N ARG A 38 3.78 16.59 -13.74
CA ARG A 38 3.73 15.24 -14.30
C ARG A 38 3.48 14.18 -13.23
N GLY A 39 4.07 14.33 -12.05
CA GLY A 39 3.77 13.46 -10.90
C GLY A 39 2.30 13.49 -10.50
N ILE A 40 1.71 14.68 -10.42
CA ILE A 40 0.27 14.87 -10.13
C ILE A 40 -0.59 14.29 -11.24
N GLU A 41 -0.23 14.50 -12.51
CA GLU A 41 -0.97 13.98 -13.65
C GLU A 41 -1.02 12.44 -13.64
N VAL A 42 0.12 11.78 -13.41
CA VAL A 42 0.17 10.32 -13.28
C VAL A 42 -0.67 9.84 -12.10
N TRP A 43 -0.57 10.51 -10.95
CA TRP A 43 -1.40 10.17 -9.79
C TRP A 43 -2.89 10.30 -10.10
N TRP A 44 -3.31 11.39 -10.73
CA TRP A 44 -4.70 11.67 -11.05
C TRP A 44 -5.28 10.75 -12.13
N GLN A 45 -4.51 10.45 -13.17
CA GLN A 45 -4.99 9.66 -14.31
C GLN A 45 -4.94 8.15 -14.05
N VAL A 46 -3.99 7.68 -13.25
CA VAL A 46 -3.72 6.24 -13.08
C VAL A 46 -4.01 5.79 -11.66
N VAL A 47 -3.37 6.42 -10.68
CA VAL A 47 -3.40 5.95 -9.28
C VAL A 47 -4.78 6.15 -8.67
N PHE A 48 -5.33 7.36 -8.75
CA PHE A 48 -6.63 7.67 -8.13
C PHE A 48 -7.78 6.82 -8.71
N PRO A 49 -7.99 6.74 -10.04
CA PRO A 49 -9.08 5.94 -10.61
C PRO A 49 -8.87 4.45 -10.40
N GLY A 50 -7.62 3.98 -10.35
CA GLY A 50 -7.29 2.57 -10.10
C GLY A 50 -7.57 2.13 -8.67
N LEU A 51 -7.31 2.98 -7.67
CA LEU A 51 -7.45 2.61 -6.26
C LEU A 51 -8.82 2.99 -5.66
N PHE A 52 -9.46 4.03 -6.17
CA PHE A 52 -10.71 4.57 -5.61
C PHE A 52 -11.86 3.54 -5.55
N PRO A 53 -12.15 2.73 -6.59
CA PRO A 53 -13.20 1.73 -6.52
C PRO A 53 -12.97 0.71 -5.40
N PHE A 54 -11.73 0.27 -5.21
CA PHE A 54 -11.39 -0.67 -4.13
C PHE A 54 -11.63 -0.06 -2.75
N PHE A 55 -11.25 1.21 -2.55
CA PHE A 55 -11.52 1.91 -1.29
C PHE A 55 -13.00 2.06 -1.00
N VAL A 56 -13.80 2.43 -2.00
CA VAL A 56 -15.25 2.57 -1.82
C VAL A 56 -15.88 1.23 -1.48
N ILE A 57 -15.55 0.17 -2.23
CA ILE A 57 -16.12 -1.17 -2.00
C ILE A 57 -15.68 -1.71 -0.64
N SER A 58 -14.39 -1.60 -0.28
CA SER A 58 -13.90 -2.09 1.01
C SER A 58 -14.57 -1.36 2.17
N GLU A 59 -14.69 -0.03 2.10
CA GLU A 59 -15.36 0.77 3.12
C GLU A 59 -16.84 0.36 3.24
N LEU A 60 -17.55 0.21 2.11
CA LEU A 60 -18.94 -0.24 2.13
C LEU A 60 -19.07 -1.64 2.74
N MET A 61 -18.25 -2.61 2.35
CA MET A 61 -18.29 -3.97 2.89
C MET A 61 -18.07 -3.99 4.41
N ILE A 62 -17.15 -3.14 4.87
CA ILE A 62 -16.83 -2.99 6.28
C ILE A 62 -18.00 -2.36 7.04
N GLN A 63 -18.50 -1.20 6.57
CA GLN A 63 -19.56 -0.43 7.24
C GLN A 63 -20.91 -1.15 7.21
N LEU A 64 -21.19 -1.93 6.17
CA LEU A 64 -22.40 -2.76 6.06
C LEU A 64 -22.31 -4.06 6.89
N GLY A 65 -21.19 -4.33 7.55
CA GLY A 65 -20.98 -5.55 8.34
C GLY A 65 -20.80 -6.82 7.50
N VAL A 66 -20.72 -6.70 6.17
CA VAL A 66 -20.49 -7.83 5.25
C VAL A 66 -19.16 -8.51 5.57
N VAL A 67 -18.13 -7.72 5.92
CA VAL A 67 -16.84 -8.27 6.34
C VAL A 67 -17.00 -9.21 7.52
N HIS A 68 -17.81 -8.88 8.53
CA HIS A 68 -17.98 -9.76 9.70
C HIS A 68 -18.59 -11.12 9.31
N PHE A 69 -19.62 -11.11 8.47
CA PHE A 69 -20.23 -12.34 7.96
C PHE A 69 -19.23 -13.19 7.17
N LEU A 70 -18.51 -12.56 6.22
CA LEU A 70 -17.53 -13.25 5.39
C LEU A 70 -16.33 -13.73 6.23
N SER A 71 -15.99 -13.00 7.29
CA SER A 71 -14.90 -13.35 8.21
C SER A 71 -15.19 -14.69 8.88
N VAL A 72 -16.38 -14.88 9.43
CA VAL A 72 -16.73 -16.15 10.09
C VAL A 72 -16.64 -17.33 9.12
N PHE A 73 -17.06 -17.12 7.87
CA PHE A 73 -16.98 -18.16 6.83
C PHE A 73 -15.54 -18.47 6.42
N LEU A 74 -14.66 -17.47 6.35
CA LEU A 74 -13.28 -17.62 5.90
C LEU A 74 -12.28 -17.86 7.04
N GLU A 75 -12.68 -17.68 8.29
CA GLU A 75 -11.92 -17.99 9.51
C GLU A 75 -11.25 -19.39 9.47
N PRO A 76 -11.96 -20.48 9.12
CA PRO A 76 -11.36 -21.83 9.09
C PRO A 76 -10.26 -22.00 8.04
N VAL A 77 -10.17 -21.12 7.04
CA VAL A 77 -9.07 -21.11 6.06
C VAL A 77 -7.98 -20.14 6.50
N MET A 78 -8.36 -18.93 6.91
CA MET A 78 -7.42 -17.86 7.25
C MET A 78 -6.61 -18.16 8.50
N ARG A 79 -7.23 -18.76 9.52
CA ARG A 79 -6.56 -19.05 10.80
C ARG A 79 -5.46 -20.10 10.67
N PRO A 80 -5.66 -21.28 10.06
CA PRO A 80 -4.58 -22.26 9.94
C PRO A 80 -3.52 -21.88 8.91
N LEU A 81 -3.90 -21.23 7.80
CA LEU A 81 -2.96 -20.95 6.71
C LEU A 81 -2.09 -19.71 6.96
N PHE A 82 -2.68 -18.66 7.53
CA PHE A 82 -2.04 -17.35 7.68
C PHE A 82 -1.96 -16.87 9.13
N ASN A 83 -2.62 -17.55 10.07
CA ASN A 83 -2.70 -17.17 11.48
C ASN A 83 -3.21 -15.72 11.67
N VAL A 84 -4.26 -15.37 10.93
CA VAL A 84 -4.97 -14.09 11.01
C VAL A 84 -6.48 -14.32 11.01
N PRO A 85 -7.30 -13.38 11.51
CA PRO A 85 -8.75 -13.51 11.50
C PRO A 85 -9.29 -13.56 10.07
N GLY A 86 -10.50 -14.09 9.91
CA GLY A 86 -11.23 -14.13 8.65
C GLY A 86 -11.41 -12.76 8.01
N ALA A 87 -11.45 -11.68 8.81
CA ALA A 87 -11.49 -10.30 8.30
C ALA A 87 -10.30 -9.98 7.40
N GLY A 88 -9.14 -10.60 7.67
CA GLY A 88 -7.95 -10.50 6.84
C GLY A 88 -8.14 -11.04 5.42
N ALA A 89 -9.15 -11.87 5.15
CA ALA A 89 -9.40 -12.39 3.83
C ALA A 89 -9.74 -11.28 2.80
N LEU A 90 -10.41 -10.21 3.24
CA LEU A 90 -10.66 -9.04 2.38
C LEU A 90 -9.33 -8.42 1.93
N VAL A 91 -8.38 -8.29 2.85
CA VAL A 91 -7.05 -7.74 2.57
C VAL A 91 -6.28 -8.64 1.64
N VAL A 92 -6.38 -9.97 1.79
CA VAL A 92 -5.73 -10.93 0.88
C VAL A 92 -6.31 -10.82 -0.51
N ALA A 93 -7.64 -10.86 -0.63
CA ALA A 93 -8.33 -10.78 -1.92
C ALA A 93 -8.02 -9.47 -2.65
N ALA A 94 -8.10 -8.34 -1.94
CA ALA A 94 -7.80 -7.04 -2.51
C ALA A 94 -6.30 -6.88 -2.78
N GLY A 95 -5.43 -7.27 -1.85
CA GLY A 95 -3.97 -7.16 -1.98
C GLY A 95 -3.41 -8.00 -3.13
N TYR A 96 -3.92 -9.21 -3.36
CA TYR A 96 -3.49 -10.06 -4.48
C TYR A 96 -4.13 -9.73 -5.82
N THR A 97 -5.20 -8.95 -5.85
CA THR A 97 -5.74 -8.43 -7.10
C THR A 97 -5.14 -7.07 -7.46
N SER A 98 -4.94 -6.18 -6.49
CA SER A 98 -4.53 -4.79 -6.75
C SER A 98 -3.06 -4.46 -6.41
N GLY A 99 -2.41 -5.27 -5.58
CA GLY A 99 -1.02 -5.06 -5.17
C GLY A 99 -0.82 -3.95 -4.14
N ALA A 100 0.45 -3.61 -3.90
CA ALA A 100 0.79 -2.45 -3.09
C ALA A 100 0.32 -1.14 -3.77
N PRO A 101 -0.27 -0.18 -3.04
CA PRO A 101 -0.33 -0.09 -1.57
C PRO A 101 -1.66 -0.56 -0.94
N ILE A 102 -2.60 -1.14 -1.70
CA ILE A 102 -3.96 -1.45 -1.22
C ILE A 102 -3.95 -2.38 -0.01
N GLY A 103 -3.15 -3.46 -0.04
CA GLY A 103 -3.05 -4.40 1.09
C GLY A 103 -2.68 -3.71 2.41
N GLY A 104 -1.71 -2.77 2.36
CA GLY A 104 -1.32 -1.96 3.52
C GLY A 104 -2.43 -1.03 4.01
N ILE A 105 -3.12 -0.35 3.09
CA ILE A 105 -4.20 0.59 3.42
C ILE A 105 -5.37 -0.14 4.08
N LEU A 106 -5.83 -1.25 3.50
CA LEU A 106 -6.93 -2.03 4.06
C LEU A 106 -6.56 -2.69 5.38
N THR A 107 -5.33 -3.17 5.53
CA THR A 107 -4.86 -3.69 6.82
C THR A 107 -4.91 -2.62 7.91
N SER A 108 -4.48 -1.39 7.59
CA SER A 108 -4.56 -0.27 8.51
C SER A 108 -6.02 0.04 8.89
N GLN A 109 -6.95 -0.03 7.94
CA GLN A 109 -8.38 0.15 8.21
C GLN A 109 -8.93 -0.93 9.15
N LEU A 110 -8.67 -2.22 8.88
CA LEU A 110 -9.10 -3.31 9.76
C LEU A 110 -8.54 -3.15 11.18
N HIS A 111 -7.28 -2.72 11.31
CA HIS A 111 -6.67 -2.50 12.61
C HIS A 111 -7.31 -1.33 13.36
N ARG A 112 -7.61 -0.22 12.67
CA ARG A 112 -8.30 0.95 13.26
C ARG A 112 -9.71 0.63 13.74
N GLN A 113 -10.34 -0.39 13.17
CA GLN A 113 -11.66 -0.88 13.55
C GLN A 113 -11.61 -2.07 14.51
N GLU A 114 -10.42 -2.40 15.03
CA GLU A 114 -10.21 -3.47 16.01
C GLU A 114 -10.61 -4.87 15.49
N LEU A 115 -10.73 -5.03 14.17
CA LEU A 115 -11.00 -6.32 13.51
C LEU A 115 -9.76 -7.23 13.45
N VAL A 116 -8.57 -6.63 13.59
CA VAL A 116 -7.29 -7.32 13.71
C VAL A 116 -6.41 -6.63 14.74
N ASN A 117 -5.64 -7.42 15.50
CA ASN A 117 -4.65 -6.87 16.41
C ASN A 117 -3.35 -6.46 15.68
N ARG A 118 -2.41 -5.86 16.40
CA ARG A 118 -1.14 -5.36 15.82
C ARG A 118 -0.29 -6.46 15.19
N GLU A 119 -0.23 -7.64 15.79
CA GLU A 119 0.56 -8.75 15.25
C GLU A 119 -0.10 -9.35 14.00
N GLU A 120 -1.41 -9.51 14.02
CA GLU A 120 -2.21 -9.97 12.88
C GLU A 120 -2.11 -8.99 11.70
N ALA A 121 -2.20 -7.69 11.99
CA ALA A 121 -1.98 -6.63 11.00
C ALA A 121 -0.55 -6.69 10.42
N SER A 122 0.46 -6.88 11.26
CA SER A 122 1.85 -6.99 10.81
C SER A 122 2.06 -8.20 9.90
N ARG A 123 1.43 -9.34 10.23
CA ARG A 123 1.41 -10.52 9.36
C ARG A 123 0.72 -10.21 8.04
N LEU A 124 -0.49 -9.66 8.07
CA LEU A 124 -1.25 -9.31 6.86
C LEU A 124 -0.43 -8.44 5.91
N VAL A 125 0.16 -7.34 6.38
CA VAL A 125 0.98 -6.46 5.52
C VAL A 125 2.16 -7.22 4.92
N ALA A 126 2.83 -8.09 5.70
CA ALA A 126 4.02 -8.80 5.25
C ALA A 126 3.78 -9.66 4.00
N PHE A 127 2.61 -10.27 3.85
CA PHE A 127 2.31 -11.11 2.69
C PHE A 127 1.30 -10.52 1.71
N THR A 128 0.59 -9.43 2.03
CA THR A 128 -0.38 -8.80 1.10
C THR A 128 0.14 -7.52 0.43
N ASN A 129 1.25 -6.95 0.91
CA ASN A 129 1.84 -5.75 0.33
C ASN A 129 3.06 -6.08 -0.56
N ASN A 130 2.79 -6.78 -1.66
CA ASN A 130 3.78 -7.16 -2.66
C ASN A 130 3.33 -6.75 -4.08
N ALA A 131 4.17 -7.05 -5.08
CA ALA A 131 3.73 -7.06 -6.46
C ALA A 131 2.74 -8.22 -6.62
N SER A 132 1.46 -7.89 -6.76
CA SER A 132 0.41 -8.89 -6.68
C SER A 132 0.52 -9.94 -7.80
N PRO A 133 0.04 -11.17 -7.57
CA PRO A 133 -0.05 -12.17 -8.63
C PRO A 133 -0.77 -11.62 -9.86
N LEU A 134 -1.85 -10.85 -9.68
CA LEU A 134 -2.55 -10.26 -10.82
C LEU A 134 -1.68 -9.23 -11.56
N PHE A 135 -0.88 -8.42 -10.86
CA PHE A 135 0.08 -7.49 -11.48
C PHE A 135 1.17 -8.24 -12.26
N MET A 136 1.70 -9.33 -11.71
CA MET A 136 2.70 -10.17 -12.38
C MET A 136 2.12 -10.81 -13.65
N LEU A 137 0.91 -11.36 -13.56
CA LEU A 137 0.22 -11.99 -14.68
C LEU A 137 -0.17 -10.98 -15.78
N SER A 138 -0.64 -9.79 -15.41
CA SER A 138 -1.13 -8.80 -16.37
C SER A 138 -0.01 -7.87 -16.84
N SER A 139 0.45 -6.96 -16.00
CA SER A 139 1.41 -5.92 -16.34
C SER A 139 2.76 -6.49 -16.78
N VAL A 140 3.29 -7.47 -16.07
CA VAL A 140 4.64 -8.00 -16.37
C VAL A 140 4.59 -8.98 -17.54
N ALA A 141 3.81 -10.07 -17.44
CA ALA A 141 3.81 -11.10 -18.47
C ALA A 141 3.20 -10.63 -19.80
N VAL A 142 2.04 -9.97 -19.77
CA VAL A 142 1.36 -9.48 -20.99
C VAL A 142 1.90 -8.12 -21.42
N GLY A 143 2.02 -7.19 -20.48
CA GLY A 143 2.38 -5.79 -20.76
C GLY A 143 3.84 -5.58 -21.13
N PHE A 144 4.79 -6.09 -20.33
CA PHE A 144 6.22 -5.84 -20.55
C PHE A 144 6.93 -6.93 -21.35
N LEU A 145 6.67 -8.20 -21.03
CA LEU A 145 7.35 -9.32 -21.68
C LEU A 145 6.68 -9.72 -22.99
N HIS A 146 5.42 -9.30 -23.21
CA HIS A 146 4.58 -9.75 -24.33
C HIS A 146 4.51 -11.28 -24.46
N LEU A 147 4.67 -11.99 -23.34
CA LEU A 147 4.69 -13.45 -23.24
C LEU A 147 3.72 -13.89 -22.13
N PRO A 148 2.40 -13.92 -22.40
CA PRO A 148 1.39 -14.28 -21.40
C PRO A 148 1.61 -15.65 -20.76
N GLN A 149 2.22 -16.59 -21.51
CA GLN A 149 2.49 -17.95 -21.05
C GLN A 149 3.49 -18.00 -19.88
N VAL A 150 4.39 -17.02 -19.79
CA VAL A 150 5.39 -16.94 -18.71
C VAL A 150 4.75 -16.46 -17.40
N GLY A 151 3.54 -15.89 -17.45
CA GLY A 151 2.87 -15.37 -16.26
C GLY A 151 2.71 -16.41 -15.14
N TRP A 152 2.46 -17.68 -15.47
CA TRP A 152 2.31 -18.74 -14.46
C TRP A 152 3.63 -19.10 -13.75
N LEU A 153 4.78 -18.67 -14.28
CA LEU A 153 6.11 -18.88 -13.70
C LEU A 153 6.58 -17.71 -12.84
N LEU A 154 5.85 -16.58 -12.85
CA LEU A 154 6.15 -15.35 -12.12
C LEU A 154 5.39 -15.30 -10.79
#